data_AF-A0A103YDQ6-F1
#
_entry.id   AF-A0A103YDQ6-F1
#
_cell.length_a   1.000
_cell.length_b   1.000
_cell.length_c   1.000
_cell.angle_alpha   90.00
_cell.angle_beta   90.00
_cell.angle_gamma   90.00
#
_symmetry.space_group_name_H-M   'P 1'
#
loop_
_entity.id
_entity.type
_entity.pdbx_description
1 polymer ?
#
loop_
_entity_poly.entity_id
_entity_poly.type
_entity_poly.pdbx_seq_one_letter_code
_entity_poly.pdbx_strand_id
1 'polypeptide(L)'
;MFKILHTIPFSCLRSPFRYSTTSFSSSSSPKITATPSTRFIVDYLIDSLGFHEDEAVAVSSKAPDFFESKLQYVEGKLGISRDSSNFIHGLAAALYRSESDIENNVQIFRSFGWSNLEIATLFKAQPYCLSKSEAYISDKLNFFMKELKYTPCYLMGRTSFWTLSLEKRIKPRNEVLKILKEKEKVKDTPSLGTIVNYSELTFLSFLQRFESHIPSLCETYKNSLRDSKTK
;
A
#
# COMPACT_ATOMS: atom_id res chain seq x y z
N MET A 1 21.39 -6.62 15.21
CA MET A 1 21.01 -5.33 14.62
C MET A 1 19.86 -5.46 13.62
N PHE A 2 19.85 -6.47 12.74
CA PHE A 2 18.74 -6.78 11.82
C PHE A 2 17.35 -7.00 12.47
N LYS A 3 17.29 -7.38 13.76
CA LYS A 3 16.01 -7.68 14.43
C LYS A 3 15.12 -6.45 14.69
N ILE A 4 15.66 -5.24 14.79
CA ILE A 4 14.87 -4.04 15.19
C ILE A 4 14.03 -3.50 14.01
N LEU A 5 14.56 -3.51 12.79
CA LEU A 5 13.82 -3.02 11.61
C LEU A 5 12.84 -4.06 11.05
N HIS A 6 13.13 -5.36 11.23
CA HIS A 6 12.19 -6.44 10.86
C HIS A 6 11.02 -6.61 11.84
N THR A 7 11.05 -5.96 13.01
CA THR A 7 9.98 -6.06 14.02
C THR A 7 8.94 -4.93 13.96
N ILE A 8 9.14 -3.89 13.14
CA ILE A 8 8.16 -2.81 13.00
C ILE A 8 7.15 -3.19 11.90
N PRO A 9 5.89 -3.47 12.25
CA PRO A 9 4.87 -3.80 11.27
C PRO A 9 4.63 -2.61 10.34
N PHE A 10 4.43 -2.85 9.04
CA PHE A 10 4.10 -1.79 8.07
C PHE A 10 2.83 -1.00 8.45
N SER A 11 1.97 -1.56 9.30
CA SER A 11 0.79 -0.89 9.88
C SER A 11 1.13 0.20 10.90
N CYS A 12 2.36 0.26 11.41
CA CYS A 12 2.85 1.32 12.30
C CYS A 12 3.35 2.55 11.55
N LEU A 13 3.57 2.45 10.23
CA LEU A 13 3.78 3.63 9.39
C LEU A 13 2.46 4.40 9.34
N ARG A 14 2.36 5.49 10.10
CA ARG A 14 1.20 6.38 10.07
C ARG A 14 0.96 6.81 8.62
N SER A 15 -0.23 6.53 8.10
CA SER A 15 -0.74 7.12 6.86
C SER A 15 -0.73 8.65 6.99
N PRO A 16 0.06 9.41 6.21
CA PRO A 16 0.13 10.86 6.34
C PRO A 16 -0.98 11.49 5.50
N PHE A 17 -2.24 11.25 5.88
CA PHE A 17 -3.32 12.18 5.57
C PHE A 17 -3.59 13.03 6.81
N ARG A 18 -2.67 13.97 7.09
CA ARG A 18 -2.88 15.19 7.89
C ARG A 18 -1.61 16.03 7.82
N TYR A 19 -1.62 17.02 6.94
CA TYR A 19 -0.66 18.12 7.01
C TYR A 19 -1.01 18.93 8.26
N SER A 20 -0.09 18.96 9.22
CA SER A 20 0.00 20.04 10.19
C SER A 20 1.41 20.61 10.07
N THR A 21 1.49 21.82 9.56
CA THR A 21 2.70 22.64 9.62
C THR A 21 2.95 23.01 11.07
N THR A 22 4.00 22.47 11.68
CA THR A 22 4.55 23.01 12.91
C THR A 22 5.91 23.59 12.64
N SER A 23 6.06 24.85 13.02
CA SER A 23 7.24 25.70 12.89
C SER A 23 8.42 25.14 13.70
N PHE A 24 9.59 25.13 13.05
CA PHE A 24 10.86 24.71 13.63
C PHE A 24 11.39 25.79 14.57
N SER A 25 11.64 25.46 15.83
CA SER A 25 12.39 26.31 16.77
C SER A 25 13.71 25.62 17.06
N SER A 26 14.81 26.35 16.81
CA SER A 26 16.18 25.85 16.93
C SER A 26 16.70 25.90 18.36
N SER A 27 17.26 24.79 18.84
CA SER A 27 18.23 24.77 19.95
C SER A 27 19.46 23.94 19.58
N SER A 28 20.63 24.42 19.98
CA SER A 28 21.95 24.02 19.50
C SER A 28 22.70 23.06 20.44
N SER A 29 23.25 21.97 19.89
CA SER A 29 24.54 21.28 20.22
C SER A 29 24.67 19.98 19.37
N PRO A 30 25.81 19.27 19.37
CA PRO A 30 27.13 19.54 18.79
C PRO A 30 27.29 19.04 17.34
N LYS A 31 28.18 19.68 16.57
CA LYS A 31 28.43 19.40 15.13
C LYS A 31 29.14 18.05 14.91
N ILE A 32 28.36 17.00 14.71
CA ILE A 32 28.75 15.91 13.83
C ILE A 32 28.54 16.43 12.41
N THR A 33 29.57 16.45 11.56
CA THR A 33 29.42 16.76 10.13
C THR A 33 28.65 15.63 9.44
N ALA A 34 27.33 15.60 9.65
CA ALA A 34 26.42 14.63 9.07
C ALA A 34 26.25 14.95 7.58
N THR A 35 26.39 13.92 6.73
CA THR A 35 26.03 14.06 5.32
C THR A 35 24.52 14.30 5.20
N PRO A 36 24.04 14.93 4.12
CA PRO A 36 22.60 15.11 3.90
C PRO A 36 21.80 13.79 3.99
N SER A 37 22.40 12.67 3.58
CA SER A 37 21.82 11.33 3.73
C SER A 37 21.74 10.88 5.19
N THR A 38 22.79 11.07 6.00
CA THR A 38 22.74 10.71 7.43
C THR A 38 21.64 11.50 8.15
N ARG A 39 21.51 12.79 7.85
CA ARG A 39 20.45 13.63 8.42
C ARG A 39 19.06 13.13 8.02
N PHE A 40 18.86 12.83 6.74
CA PHE A 40 17.59 12.28 6.25
C PHE A 40 17.19 10.99 6.99
N ILE A 41 18.14 10.07 7.22
CA ILE A 41 17.86 8.81 7.92
C ILE A 41 17.49 9.05 9.38
N VAL A 42 18.20 9.96 10.07
CA VAL A 42 17.87 10.33 11.45
C VAL A 42 16.46 10.92 11.52
N ASP A 43 16.15 11.89 10.65
CA ASP A 43 14.83 12.51 10.57
C ASP A 43 13.74 11.45 10.29
N TYR A 44 13.98 10.50 9.37
CA TYR A 44 13.07 9.38 9.11
C TYR A 44 12.83 8.49 10.33
N LEU A 45 13.89 8.10 11.04
CA LEU A 45 13.78 7.25 12.24
C LEU A 45 12.96 7.95 13.33
N ILE A 46 13.14 9.26 13.50
CA ILE A 46 12.39 10.06 14.48
C ILE A 46 10.93 10.22 14.03
N ASP A 47 10.71 10.82 12.86
CA ASP A 47 9.38 11.27 12.43
C ASP A 47 8.45 10.12 12.05
N SER A 48 9.00 9.07 11.43
CA SER A 48 8.20 7.96 10.88
C SER A 48 8.15 6.74 11.78
N LEU A 49 9.22 6.47 12.52
CA LEU A 49 9.34 5.28 13.36
C LEU A 49 9.27 5.59 14.87
N GLY A 50 9.33 6.87 15.25
CA GLY A 50 9.18 7.31 16.64
C GLY A 50 10.40 7.05 17.52
N PHE A 51 11.59 6.94 16.93
CA PHE A 51 12.84 6.83 17.71
C PHE A 51 13.14 8.16 18.40
N HIS A 52 13.78 8.08 19.57
CA HIS A 52 14.41 9.25 20.17
C HIS A 52 15.64 9.68 19.37
N GLU A 53 15.98 10.97 19.41
CA GLU A 53 17.04 11.55 18.57
C GLU A 53 18.41 10.87 18.78
N ASP A 54 18.77 10.61 20.04
CA ASP A 54 20.00 9.92 20.43
C ASP A 54 20.04 8.48 19.90
N GLU A 55 18.92 7.76 19.99
CA GLU A 55 18.78 6.41 19.42
C GLU A 55 18.86 6.42 17.88
N ALA A 56 18.20 7.38 17.23
CA ALA A 56 18.21 7.52 15.77
C ALA A 56 19.62 7.81 15.24
N VAL A 57 20.36 8.71 15.89
CA VAL A 57 21.77 9.00 15.57
C VAL A 57 22.63 7.76 15.78
N ALA A 58 22.43 7.02 16.88
CA ALA A 58 23.17 5.80 17.16
C ALA A 58 22.88 4.68 16.14
N VAL A 59 21.62 4.52 15.70
CA VAL A 59 21.24 3.52 14.68
C VAL A 59 21.82 3.89 13.32
N SER A 60 21.69 5.15 12.89
CA SER A 60 22.19 5.63 11.60
C SER A 60 23.71 5.48 11.49
N SER A 61 24.45 5.83 12.55
CA SER A 61 25.91 5.75 12.58
C SER A 61 26.48 4.33 12.60
N LYS A 62 25.71 3.33 13.02
CA LYS A 62 26.15 1.92 13.07
C LYS A 62 26.26 1.26 11.70
N ALA A 63 25.52 1.75 10.70
CA ALA A 63 25.50 1.16 9.36
C ALA A 63 25.21 2.20 8.27
N PRO A 64 26.07 3.23 8.11
CA PRO A 64 25.83 4.33 7.17
C PRO A 64 25.73 3.83 5.73
N ASP A 65 26.60 2.92 5.32
CA ASP A 65 26.62 2.36 3.96
C ASP A 65 25.35 1.55 3.65
N PHE A 66 24.78 0.87 4.65
CA PHE A 66 23.53 0.14 4.48
C PHE A 66 22.39 1.11 4.16
N PHE A 67 22.21 2.17 4.97
CA PHE A 67 21.15 3.13 4.73
C PHE A 67 21.34 3.89 3.42
N GLU A 68 22.58 4.28 3.11
CA GLU A 68 22.90 4.93 1.84
C GLU A 68 22.57 4.03 0.65
N SER A 69 22.90 2.73 0.71
CA SER A 69 22.55 1.78 -0.34
C SER A 69 21.03 1.69 -0.56
N LYS A 70 20.23 1.79 0.52
CA LYS A 70 18.76 1.75 0.43
C LYS A 70 18.19 3.04 -0.15
N LEU A 71 18.75 4.20 0.19
CA LEU A 71 18.38 5.47 -0.43
C LEU A 71 18.67 5.44 -1.93
N GLN A 72 19.87 5.02 -2.33
CA GLN A 72 20.27 4.89 -3.73
C GLN A 72 19.41 3.88 -4.50
N TYR A 73 19.01 2.79 -3.86
CA TYR A 73 18.08 1.83 -4.46
C TYR A 73 16.72 2.47 -4.75
N VAL A 74 16.15 3.23 -3.81
CA VAL A 74 14.85 3.90 -3.99
C VAL A 74 14.93 4.97 -5.10
N GLU A 75 15.98 5.76 -5.12
CA GLU A 75 16.17 6.82 -6.12
C GLU A 75 16.50 6.25 -7.51
N GLY A 76 17.47 5.34 -7.58
CA GLY A 76 18.01 4.83 -8.83
C GLY A 76 17.22 3.68 -9.42
N LYS A 77 16.83 2.68 -8.61
CA LYS A 77 16.14 1.47 -9.10
C LYS A 77 14.63 1.63 -9.12
N LEU A 78 14.05 2.17 -8.05
CA LEU A 78 12.60 2.42 -8.01
C LEU A 78 12.23 3.73 -8.70
N GLY A 79 13.18 4.65 -8.87
CA GLY A 79 12.95 5.92 -9.56
C GLY A 79 12.02 6.86 -8.79
N ILE A 80 12.04 6.80 -7.46
CA ILE A 80 11.25 7.64 -6.56
C ILE A 80 12.17 8.75 -6.02
N SER A 81 11.86 10.02 -6.34
CA SER A 81 12.61 11.17 -5.81
C SER A 81 12.37 11.37 -4.32
N ARG A 82 13.37 11.88 -3.59
CA ARG A 82 13.25 12.28 -2.17
C ARG A 82 12.15 13.31 -1.91
N ASP A 83 11.84 14.15 -2.89
CA ASP A 83 10.77 15.15 -2.79
C ASP A 83 9.37 14.54 -2.92
N SER A 84 9.28 13.27 -3.33
CA SER A 84 8.00 12.57 -3.45
C SER A 84 7.47 12.19 -2.08
N SER A 85 6.17 12.42 -1.85
CA SER A 85 5.47 11.89 -0.67
C SER A 85 5.51 10.36 -0.57
N ASN A 86 5.79 9.67 -1.68
CA ASN A 86 5.96 8.22 -1.72
C ASN A 86 7.38 7.75 -1.32
N PHE A 87 8.36 8.64 -1.21
CA PHE A 87 9.74 8.26 -0.92
C PHE A 87 9.86 7.47 0.38
N ILE A 88 9.18 7.94 1.42
CA ILE A 88 9.18 7.33 2.76
C ILE A 88 8.63 5.90 2.72
N HIS A 89 7.61 5.66 1.90
CA HIS A 89 7.01 4.34 1.70
C HIS A 89 7.92 3.42 0.87
N GLY A 90 8.61 3.98 -0.13
CA GLY A 90 9.62 3.26 -0.90
C GLY A 90 10.81 2.84 -0.04
N LEU A 91 11.32 3.75 0.79
CA LEU A 91 12.40 3.46 1.72
C LEU A 91 11.99 2.40 2.75
N ALA A 92 10.80 2.53 3.33
CA ALA A 92 10.28 1.51 4.25
C ALA A 92 10.20 0.13 3.61
N ALA A 93 9.74 0.03 2.34
CA ALA A 93 9.72 -1.23 1.63
C ALA A 93 11.13 -1.79 1.38
N ALA A 94 12.08 -0.95 0.96
CA ALA A 94 13.47 -1.34 0.71
C ALA A 94 14.24 -1.75 1.99
N LEU A 95 13.85 -1.21 3.14
CA LEU A 95 14.36 -1.61 4.46
C LEU A 95 13.76 -2.94 4.92
N TYR A 96 12.47 -3.18 4.63
CA TYR A 96 11.75 -4.37 5.10
C TYR A 96 12.00 -5.60 4.23
N ARG A 97 12.26 -5.42 2.94
CA ARG A 97 12.40 -6.51 1.95
C ARG A 97 13.78 -6.52 1.30
N SER A 98 14.23 -7.72 0.95
CA SER A 98 15.45 -7.89 0.17
C SER A 98 15.24 -7.38 -1.28
N GLU A 99 16.32 -7.05 -1.98
CA GLU A 99 16.20 -6.70 -3.40
C GLU A 99 15.72 -7.90 -4.24
N SER A 100 16.12 -9.12 -3.84
CA SER A 100 15.66 -10.38 -4.44
C SER A 100 14.14 -10.54 -4.29
N ASP A 101 13.59 -10.23 -3.12
CA ASP A 101 12.14 -10.28 -2.88
C ASP A 101 11.37 -9.33 -3.79
N ILE A 102 11.92 -8.13 -4.00
CA ILE A 102 11.33 -7.12 -4.87
C ILE A 102 11.39 -7.58 -6.33
N GLU A 103 12.53 -8.12 -6.77
CA GLU A 103 12.66 -8.66 -8.12
C GLU A 103 11.71 -9.84 -8.36
N ASN A 104 11.52 -10.74 -7.38
CA ASN A 104 10.53 -11.80 -7.50
C ASN A 104 9.11 -11.24 -7.71
N ASN A 105 8.73 -10.20 -6.97
CA ASN A 105 7.46 -9.50 -7.21
C ASN A 105 7.39 -8.92 -8.63
N VAL A 106 8.47 -8.32 -9.14
CA VAL A 106 8.55 -7.84 -10.54
C VAL A 106 8.30 -8.99 -11.52
N GLN A 107 8.93 -10.15 -11.32
CA GLN A 107 8.73 -11.32 -12.18
C GLN A 107 7.29 -11.82 -12.16
N ILE A 108 6.63 -11.78 -11.00
CA ILE A 108 5.20 -12.08 -10.91
C ILE A 108 4.40 -11.13 -11.79
N PHE A 109 4.57 -9.82 -11.68
CA PHE A 109 3.87 -8.87 -12.56
C PHE A 109 4.13 -9.14 -14.06
N ARG A 110 5.37 -9.42 -14.44
CA ARG A 110 5.72 -9.81 -15.83
C ARG A 110 4.98 -11.07 -16.29
N SER A 111 4.85 -12.07 -15.43
CA SER A 111 4.12 -13.30 -15.73
C SER A 111 2.61 -13.08 -15.98
N PHE A 112 2.07 -11.95 -15.49
CA PHE A 112 0.71 -11.49 -15.77
C PHE A 112 0.62 -10.49 -16.94
N GLY A 113 1.70 -10.33 -17.71
CA GLY A 113 1.71 -9.51 -18.92
C GLY A 113 1.96 -8.02 -18.70
N TRP A 114 2.45 -7.63 -17.52
CA TRP A 114 2.84 -6.23 -17.28
C TRP A 114 4.19 -5.92 -17.93
N SER A 115 4.29 -4.77 -18.58
CA SER A 115 5.55 -4.24 -19.09
C SER A 115 6.41 -3.65 -17.97
N ASN A 116 7.72 -3.54 -18.21
CA ASN A 116 8.64 -2.90 -17.25
C ASN A 116 8.23 -1.45 -16.93
N LEU A 117 7.70 -0.72 -17.92
CA LEU A 117 7.23 0.65 -17.73
C LEU A 117 6.00 0.73 -16.83
N GLU A 118 5.02 -0.17 -17.02
CA GLU A 118 3.82 -0.24 -16.19
C GLU A 118 4.16 -0.63 -14.74
N ILE A 119 5.06 -1.59 -14.55
CA ILE A 119 5.54 -2.01 -13.22
C ILE A 119 6.24 -0.84 -12.52
N ALA A 120 7.19 -0.19 -13.20
CA ALA A 120 7.89 0.97 -12.65
C ALA A 120 6.91 2.09 -12.27
N THR A 121 5.92 2.35 -13.12
CA THR A 121 4.89 3.36 -12.86
C THR A 121 4.03 3.00 -11.64
N LEU A 122 3.60 1.74 -11.53
CA LEU A 122 2.85 1.25 -10.37
C LEU A 122 3.65 1.39 -9.08
N PHE A 123 4.92 0.98 -9.07
CA PHE A 123 5.73 1.00 -7.85
C PHE A 123 6.11 2.42 -7.41
N LYS A 124 6.32 3.35 -8.36
CA LYS A 124 6.47 4.76 -8.03
C LYS A 124 5.21 5.36 -7.42
N ALA A 125 4.05 5.01 -7.98
CA ALA A 125 2.77 5.50 -7.51
C ALA A 125 2.35 4.85 -6.18
N GLN A 126 2.66 3.56 -5.98
CA GLN A 126 2.22 2.72 -4.88
C GLN A 126 3.35 1.82 -4.35
N PRO A 127 4.36 2.39 -3.65
CA PRO A 127 5.47 1.60 -3.11
C PRO A 127 5.03 0.55 -2.08
N TYR A 128 3.84 0.69 -1.51
CA TYR A 128 3.24 -0.30 -0.62
C TYR A 128 3.22 -1.71 -1.22
N CYS A 129 3.04 -1.85 -2.55
CA CYS A 129 3.07 -3.14 -3.23
C CYS A 129 4.40 -3.88 -3.04
N LEU A 130 5.51 -3.15 -2.96
CA LEU A 130 6.86 -3.70 -2.78
C LEU A 130 7.04 -4.37 -1.41
N SER A 131 6.28 -3.93 -0.41
CA SER A 131 6.32 -4.52 0.94
C SER A 131 5.62 -5.89 1.02
N LYS A 132 4.87 -6.30 -0.01
CA LYS A 132 3.96 -7.45 0.03
C LYS A 132 4.58 -8.74 -0.46
N SER A 133 4.13 -9.86 0.11
CA SER A 133 4.60 -11.18 -0.26
C SER A 133 4.17 -11.52 -1.68
N GLU A 134 4.91 -12.44 -2.29
CA GLU A 134 4.62 -13.00 -3.61
C GLU A 134 3.19 -13.58 -3.68
N ALA A 135 2.77 -14.30 -2.63
CA ALA A 135 1.43 -14.83 -2.51
C ALA A 135 0.36 -13.73 -2.53
N TYR A 136 0.56 -12.64 -1.76
CA TYR A 136 -0.38 -11.52 -1.73
C TYR A 136 -0.56 -10.87 -3.10
N ILE A 137 0.55 -10.62 -3.81
CA ILE A 137 0.52 -10.02 -5.14
C ILE A 137 -0.12 -10.97 -6.14
N SER A 138 0.24 -12.25 -6.10
CA SER A 138 -0.31 -13.29 -6.97
C SER A 138 -1.82 -13.45 -6.80
N ASP A 139 -2.33 -13.49 -5.56
CA ASP A 139 -3.76 -13.62 -5.27
C ASP A 139 -4.56 -12.44 -5.83
N LYS A 140 -4.05 -11.21 -5.67
CA LYS A 140 -4.68 -10.02 -6.24
C LYS A 140 -4.67 -10.05 -7.76
N LEU A 141 -3.54 -10.38 -8.39
CA LEU A 141 -3.44 -10.44 -9.84
C LEU A 141 -4.32 -11.55 -10.44
N ASN A 142 -4.37 -12.72 -9.80
CA ASN A 142 -5.28 -13.80 -10.17
C ASN A 142 -6.74 -13.31 -10.17
N PHE A 143 -7.18 -12.70 -9.07
CA PHE A 143 -8.54 -12.19 -8.98
C PHE A 143 -8.83 -11.11 -10.02
N PHE A 144 -8.01 -10.05 -10.08
CA PHE A 144 -8.31 -8.93 -10.96
C PHE A 144 -8.14 -9.24 -12.44
N MET A 145 -7.08 -9.94 -12.82
CA MET A 145 -6.74 -10.15 -14.24
C MET A 145 -7.30 -11.46 -14.78
N LYS A 146 -7.29 -12.55 -14.00
CA LYS A 146 -7.81 -13.84 -14.49
C LYS A 146 -9.31 -13.96 -14.29
N GLU A 147 -9.86 -13.56 -13.15
CA GLU A 147 -11.31 -13.65 -12.91
C GLU A 147 -12.04 -12.44 -13.49
N LEU A 148 -11.64 -11.22 -13.14
CA LEU A 148 -12.34 -9.99 -13.57
C LEU A 148 -11.87 -9.43 -14.93
N LYS A 149 -10.85 -10.03 -15.53
CA LYS A 149 -10.31 -9.65 -16.86
C LYS A 149 -9.84 -8.19 -16.96
N TYR A 150 -9.42 -7.60 -15.85
CA TYR A 150 -8.84 -6.25 -15.85
C TYR A 150 -7.47 -6.22 -16.50
N THR A 151 -7.18 -5.12 -17.20
CA THR A 151 -5.89 -4.87 -17.85
C THR A 151 -4.92 -4.19 -16.87
N PRO A 152 -3.59 -4.32 -17.08
CA PRO A 152 -2.59 -3.60 -16.29
C PRO A 152 -2.88 -2.10 -16.19
N CYS A 153 -3.13 -1.44 -17.32
CA CYS A 153 -3.48 -0.02 -17.40
C CYS A 153 -4.68 0.36 -16.51
N TYR A 154 -5.73 -0.47 -16.46
CA TYR A 154 -6.89 -0.21 -15.60
C TYR A 154 -6.54 -0.32 -14.10
N LEU A 155 -5.63 -1.22 -13.74
CA LEU A 155 -5.24 -1.48 -12.35
C LEU A 155 -4.25 -0.44 -11.80
N MET A 156 -3.39 0.12 -12.65
CA MET A 156 -2.40 1.12 -12.26
C MET A 156 -3.03 2.36 -11.62
N GLY A 157 -4.18 2.81 -12.15
CA GLY A 157 -4.90 3.97 -11.64
C GLY A 157 -5.69 3.72 -10.35
N ARG A 158 -5.65 2.52 -9.76
CA ARG A 158 -6.54 2.10 -8.67
C ARG A 158 -5.77 1.67 -7.43
N THR A 159 -5.24 2.66 -6.72
CA THR A 159 -4.49 2.50 -5.46
C THR A 159 -5.21 1.60 -4.45
N SER A 160 -6.54 1.77 -4.32
CA SER A 160 -7.37 1.00 -3.39
C SER A 160 -7.39 -0.50 -3.68
N PHE A 161 -7.17 -0.92 -4.92
CA PHE A 161 -7.09 -2.35 -5.26
C PHE A 161 -5.85 -3.02 -4.68
N TRP A 162 -4.80 -2.26 -4.39
CA TRP A 162 -3.54 -2.77 -3.85
C TRP A 162 -3.47 -2.68 -2.33
N THR A 163 -4.17 -1.72 -1.73
CA THR A 163 -4.14 -1.46 -0.28
C THR A 163 -5.29 -2.12 0.49
N LEU A 164 -6.47 -2.29 -0.11
CA LEU A 164 -7.61 -2.90 0.56
C LEU A 164 -7.54 -4.43 0.59
N SER A 165 -8.14 -5.04 1.62
CA SER A 165 -8.20 -6.49 1.77
C SER A 165 -8.98 -7.14 0.61
N LEU A 166 -8.34 -8.11 -0.05
CA LEU A 166 -8.97 -8.88 -1.12
C LEU A 166 -10.19 -9.65 -0.60
N GLU A 167 -10.00 -10.44 0.45
CA GLU A 167 -11.02 -11.33 1.02
C GLU A 167 -12.08 -10.60 1.84
N LYS A 168 -11.69 -9.56 2.61
CA LYS A 168 -12.62 -8.92 3.56
C LYS A 168 -13.39 -7.75 2.97
N ARG A 169 -13.02 -7.25 1.79
CA ARG A 169 -13.66 -6.07 1.19
C ARG A 169 -13.87 -6.19 -0.30
N ILE A 170 -12.83 -6.52 -1.07
CA ILE A 170 -12.93 -6.45 -2.53
C ILE A 170 -13.86 -7.56 -3.07
N LYS A 171 -13.60 -8.83 -2.70
CA LYS A 171 -14.41 -9.98 -3.12
C LYS A 171 -15.87 -9.89 -2.64
N PRO A 172 -16.16 -9.66 -1.35
CA PRO A 172 -17.53 -9.47 -0.86
C PRO A 172 -18.33 -8.42 -1.65
N ARG A 173 -17.72 -7.27 -1.93
CA ARG A 173 -18.38 -6.19 -2.66
C ARG A 173 -18.49 -6.46 -4.16
N ASN A 174 -17.57 -7.25 -4.72
CA ASN A 174 -17.67 -7.72 -6.10
C ASN A 174 -18.83 -8.70 -6.29
N GLU A 175 -19.07 -9.62 -5.35
CA GLU A 175 -20.21 -10.54 -5.42
C GLU A 175 -21.54 -9.79 -5.36
N VAL A 176 -21.64 -8.80 -4.47
CA VAL A 176 -22.79 -7.88 -4.46
C VAL A 176 -22.97 -7.19 -5.82
N LEU A 177 -21.88 -6.72 -6.42
CA LEU A 177 -21.93 -6.06 -7.72
C LEU A 177 -22.40 -7.01 -8.84
N LYS A 178 -22.06 -8.29 -8.79
CA LYS A 178 -22.58 -9.31 -9.72
C LYS A 178 -24.09 -9.47 -9.56
N ILE A 179 -24.57 -9.63 -8.33
CA ILE A 179 -26.01 -9.75 -8.01
C ILE A 179 -26.77 -8.53 -8.53
N LEU A 180 -26.25 -7.32 -8.28
CA LEU A 180 -26.85 -6.09 -8.79
C LEU A 180 -26.93 -6.09 -10.31
N LYS A 181 -25.85 -6.44 -11.02
CA LYS A 181 -25.86 -6.48 -12.50
C LYS A 181 -26.80 -7.52 -13.10
N GLU A 182 -26.99 -8.66 -12.42
CA GLU A 182 -27.88 -9.73 -12.87
C GLU A 182 -29.35 -9.38 -12.67
N LYS A 183 -29.69 -8.85 -11.48
CA LYS A 183 -31.08 -8.57 -11.10
C LYS A 183 -31.59 -7.21 -11.57
N GLU A 184 -30.68 -6.28 -11.74
CA GLU A 184 -30.98 -4.93 -12.15
C GLU A 184 -30.32 -4.63 -13.50
N LYS A 185 -31.14 -4.36 -14.53
CA LYS A 185 -30.69 -3.71 -15.78
C LYS A 185 -30.35 -2.24 -15.53
N VAL A 186 -29.73 -1.93 -14.39
CA VAL A 186 -29.47 -0.56 -13.95
C VAL A 186 -28.24 -0.06 -14.67
N LYS A 187 -28.46 0.97 -15.51
CA LYS A 187 -27.41 1.70 -16.24
C LYS A 187 -26.42 2.42 -15.31
N ASP A 188 -26.79 2.66 -14.05
CA ASP A 188 -26.07 3.55 -13.14
C ASP A 188 -25.34 2.83 -12.00
N THR A 189 -25.12 1.51 -12.10
CA THR A 189 -24.42 0.77 -11.05
C THR A 189 -22.94 1.21 -10.98
N PRO A 190 -22.47 1.70 -9.82
CA PRO A 190 -21.08 2.18 -9.71
C PRO A 190 -20.07 1.07 -9.99
N SER A 191 -18.89 1.46 -10.48
CA SER A 191 -17.80 0.52 -10.72
C SER A 191 -17.32 -0.16 -9.44
N LEU A 192 -16.68 -1.33 -9.55
CA LEU A 192 -16.03 -1.97 -8.41
C LEU A 192 -15.04 -1.02 -7.72
N GLY A 193 -14.26 -0.28 -8.52
CA GLY A 193 -13.33 0.74 -8.03
C GLY A 193 -13.99 1.82 -7.18
N THR A 194 -15.25 2.14 -7.43
CA THR A 194 -16.02 3.10 -6.64
C THR A 194 -16.48 2.47 -5.33
N ILE A 195 -17.16 1.33 -5.40
CA ILE A 195 -17.82 0.74 -4.22
C ILE A 195 -16.83 0.19 -3.19
N VAL A 196 -15.62 -0.23 -3.58
CA VAL A 196 -14.60 -0.68 -2.60
C VAL A 196 -14.07 0.47 -1.75
N ASN A 197 -14.18 1.71 -2.22
CA ASN A 197 -13.75 2.90 -1.49
C ASN A 197 -14.80 3.41 -0.49
N TYR A 198 -16.05 2.95 -0.56
CA TYR A 198 -17.06 3.32 0.41
C TYR A 198 -16.68 2.85 1.82
N SER A 199 -16.95 3.70 2.81
CA SER A 199 -16.95 3.27 4.21
C SER A 199 -17.96 2.14 4.40
N GLU A 200 -17.85 1.39 5.50
CA GLU A 200 -18.82 0.30 5.75
C GLU A 200 -20.24 0.83 5.87
N LEU A 201 -20.42 1.93 6.59
CA LEU A 201 -21.71 2.60 6.75
C LEU A 201 -22.26 3.06 5.39
N THR A 202 -21.44 3.75 4.59
CA THR A 202 -21.84 4.23 3.27
C THR A 202 -22.21 3.08 2.33
N PHE A 203 -21.47 1.97 2.38
CA PHE A 203 -21.75 0.81 1.56
C PHE A 203 -23.08 0.15 1.96
N LEU A 204 -23.35 -0.01 3.26
CA LEU A 204 -24.63 -0.57 3.74
C LEU A 204 -25.82 0.33 3.37
N SER A 205 -25.71 1.65 3.51
CA SER A 205 -26.75 2.58 3.06
C SER A 205 -26.98 2.52 1.55
N PHE A 206 -25.92 2.28 0.77
CA PHE A 206 -26.04 2.04 -0.66
C PHE A 206 -26.84 0.75 -0.94
N LEU A 207 -26.58 -0.35 -0.23
CA LEU A 207 -27.32 -1.61 -0.42
C LEU A 207 -28.80 -1.50 -0.04
N GLN A 208 -29.12 -0.74 1.01
CA GLN A 208 -30.50 -0.54 1.46
C GLN A 208 -31.43 0.01 0.37
N ARG A 209 -30.89 0.79 -0.58
CA ARG A 209 -31.66 1.35 -1.70
C ARG A 209 -32.23 0.26 -2.64
N PHE A 210 -31.61 -0.92 -2.62
CA PHE A 210 -31.97 -2.04 -3.47
C PHE A 210 -32.76 -3.12 -2.72
N GLU A 211 -32.91 -3.00 -1.39
CA GLU A 211 -33.51 -4.04 -0.54
C GLU A 211 -34.97 -4.33 -0.91
N SER A 212 -35.70 -3.34 -1.42
CA SER A 212 -37.08 -3.52 -1.92
C SER A 212 -37.16 -4.37 -3.20
N HIS A 213 -36.13 -4.35 -4.04
CA HIS A 213 -36.08 -5.08 -5.32
C HIS A 213 -35.29 -6.39 -5.19
N ILE A 214 -34.31 -6.43 -4.28
CA ILE A 214 -33.44 -7.56 -3.98
C ILE A 214 -33.48 -7.79 -2.47
N PRO A 215 -34.50 -8.53 -1.98
CA PRO A 215 -34.61 -8.82 -0.56
C PRO A 215 -33.38 -9.58 -0.05
N SER A 216 -32.98 -9.28 1.18
CA SER A 216 -31.84 -9.88 1.90
C SER A 216 -30.45 -9.53 1.35
N LEU A 217 -30.30 -8.55 0.44
CA LEU A 217 -29.00 -8.18 -0.13
C LEU A 217 -28.00 -7.75 0.96
N CYS A 218 -28.46 -6.96 1.93
CA CYS A 218 -27.63 -6.56 3.07
C CYS A 218 -27.17 -7.75 3.91
N GLU A 219 -28.03 -8.75 4.13
CA GLU A 219 -27.69 -9.93 4.94
C GLU A 219 -26.75 -10.87 4.17
N THR A 220 -26.97 -11.06 2.87
CA THR A 220 -26.04 -11.79 1.99
C THR A 220 -24.63 -11.20 2.07
N TYR A 221 -24.50 -9.87 1.98
CA TYR A 221 -23.21 -9.21 2.14
C TYR A 221 -22.61 -9.46 3.54
N LYS A 222 -23.37 -9.27 4.61
CA LYS A 222 -22.88 -9.53 5.99
C LYS A 222 -22.43 -10.97 6.19
N ASN A 223 -23.12 -11.95 5.61
CA ASN A 223 -22.75 -13.36 5.70
C ASN A 223 -21.43 -13.63 4.98
N SER A 224 -21.21 -13.05 3.80
CA SER A 224 -19.92 -13.18 3.07
C SER A 224 -18.72 -12.68 3.89
N LEU A 225 -18.92 -11.69 4.77
CA LEU A 225 -17.87 -11.21 5.67
C LEU A 225 -17.58 -12.20 6.80
N ARG A 226 -18.57 -12.96 7.27
CA ARG A 226 -18.40 -13.98 8.32
C ARG A 226 -17.58 -15.16 7.80
N ASP A 227 -17.86 -15.59 6.57
CA ASP A 227 -17.14 -16.70 5.93
C ASP A 227 -15.66 -16.37 5.67
N SER A 228 -15.37 -15.09 5.39
CA SER A 228 -13.99 -14.59 5.23
C SER A 228 -13.15 -14.54 6.52
N LYS A 229 -13.76 -14.76 7.70
CA LYS A 229 -13.03 -14.82 8.99
C LYS A 229 -12.57 -16.22 9.37
N THR A 230 -13.14 -17.25 8.75
CA THR A 230 -12.95 -18.66 9.12
C THR A 230 -11.85 -19.34 8.29
N LYS A 231 -11.23 -18.60 7.36
CA LYS A 231 -10.20 -19.07 6.43
C LYS A 231 -8.92 -18.26 6.61
#